data_AF-A0A067SUG5-F1
#
_entry.id   AF-A0A067SUG5-F1
#
_cell.length_a   1.000
_cell.length_b   1.000
_cell.length_c   1.000
_cell.angle_alpha   90.00
_cell.angle_beta   90.00
_cell.angle_gamma   90.00
#
_symmetry.space_group_name_H-M   'P 1'
#
loop_
_entity.id
_entity.type
_entity.pdbx_description
1 polymer ?
#
loop_
_entity_poly.entity_id
_entity_poly.type
_entity_poly.pdbx_seq_one_letter_code
_entity_poly.pdbx_strand_id
1 'polypeptide(L)'
;MNTNSHFAHNSILPDTATCLTSDETMRTDEILPESLPQAPASLMAKFQDLEARERRISEMWAKIQNWEADTENLRSRAERAEEQARRLTEQLASAAERALTAETYISQNGQQAHPIEPSGSSSFNPLPGMFTPDADSSMRHEPEPESPVQKTIPPWKGKERQRFPGKTGEQDQDADDEDTNEEDRDAVMDQLQPSKAVNFATMKFPRSIIGAGPSLRMKATRGQENSGSPSFNAQFRQGFGDIPSVPVNMTGSQGPSSSLEQVLVVLTGCVAKLTEQMSHLSGSGSGIDQVQRKKKYGAPRTTLFKLPPQRHTTPQRNDQLRAVRETMNTLLDIKHDNDIVQANRTDDDVIAAYEEERGPGPMPPYAPDWANIEGPWNYALLEIFMEAYTATYIVRDAEQQEDICKMFMDRLRRLKKRVKQAAPQVGETNTQMNQRLLTQHRRVLLNQRRNSRRNEVSIQTSLVKPFESKRKQRFSVRSRITVQNAASQNSGEGRVVWEHLDEILSTLGAGGMSSDESDFDDDGQKAYFVKKLSWRRAGLVARMITVDRDRNFKNCYENITGNAPKPRKRRVNATESSRRPIPGLPINFYDDVMSPLIYQRLILYKPRT
;
A
#
# COMPACT_ATOMS: atom_id res chain seq x y z
N MET A 1 -5.72 59.79 -29.92
CA MET A 1 -7.15 59.55 -29.64
C MET A 1 -7.29 59.24 -28.17
N ASN A 2 -8.04 60.09 -27.47
CA ASN A 2 -8.38 60.00 -26.04
C ASN A 2 -9.15 58.72 -25.73
N THR A 3 -8.89 58.12 -24.56
CA THR A 3 -9.89 58.07 -23.46
C THR A 3 -9.23 57.68 -22.13
N ASN A 4 -9.22 58.65 -21.21
CA ASN A 4 -9.07 58.47 -19.77
C ASN A 4 -10.25 57.65 -19.22
N SER A 5 -9.98 56.68 -18.35
CA SER A 5 -10.97 56.11 -17.44
C SER A 5 -10.42 56.17 -16.02
N HIS A 6 -10.92 57.15 -15.27
CA HIS A 6 -10.83 57.25 -13.82
C HIS A 6 -11.78 56.21 -13.20
N PHE A 7 -11.24 55.31 -12.36
CA PHE A 7 -12.04 54.57 -11.38
C PHE A 7 -11.73 55.10 -9.98
N ALA A 8 -12.76 55.67 -9.35
CA ALA A 8 -12.73 56.14 -7.98
C ALA A 8 -12.83 54.94 -7.02
N HIS A 9 -11.86 54.83 -6.11
CA HIS A 9 -11.94 53.93 -4.96
C HIS A 9 -12.71 54.62 -3.83
N ASN A 10 -13.93 54.17 -3.57
CA ASN A 10 -14.66 54.48 -2.34
C ASN A 10 -14.03 53.69 -1.18
N SER A 11 -13.29 54.41 -0.33
CA SER A 11 -12.81 53.88 0.95
C SER A 11 -13.90 54.07 2.00
N ILE A 12 -14.49 52.96 2.45
CA ILE A 12 -15.41 52.94 3.60
C ILE A 12 -14.55 52.71 4.85
N LEU A 13 -14.44 53.74 5.69
CA LEU A 13 -13.91 53.64 7.05
C LEU A 13 -14.88 52.81 7.92
N PRO A 14 -14.39 51.90 8.78
CA PRO A 14 -15.18 51.42 9.91
C PRO A 14 -15.07 52.39 11.10
N ASP A 15 -16.23 52.82 11.56
CA ASP A 15 -16.44 53.68 12.73
C ASP A 15 -15.81 53.10 14.01
N THR A 16 -15.13 54.00 14.71
CA THR A 16 -14.67 53.87 16.09
C THR A 16 -15.84 53.73 17.05
N ALA A 17 -16.06 52.53 17.58
CA ALA A 17 -16.96 52.32 18.71
C ALA A 17 -16.25 52.69 20.02
N THR A 18 -16.53 53.90 20.49
CA THR A 18 -16.15 54.43 21.80
C THR A 18 -16.91 53.68 22.90
N CYS A 19 -16.23 52.83 23.66
CA CYS A 19 -16.75 52.26 24.91
C CYS A 19 -16.73 53.36 26.00
N LEU A 20 -17.88 53.98 26.23
CA LEU A 20 -18.16 54.76 27.43
C LEU A 20 -18.55 53.80 28.56
N THR A 21 -17.67 53.64 29.52
CA THR A 21 -17.97 53.09 30.84
C THR A 21 -18.69 54.16 31.67
N SER A 22 -20.01 54.11 31.68
CA SER A 22 -20.85 54.87 32.61
C SER A 22 -21.19 53.96 33.79
N ASP A 23 -20.56 54.30 34.90
CA ASP A 23 -20.83 53.83 36.25
C ASP A 23 -22.15 54.48 36.71
N GLU A 24 -23.23 53.70 36.80
CA GLU A 24 -24.50 54.20 37.34
C GLU A 24 -25.13 53.14 38.25
N THR A 25 -24.67 53.17 39.50
CA THR A 25 -25.35 52.62 40.67
C THR A 25 -26.69 53.30 40.87
N MET A 26 -27.75 52.73 40.30
CA MET A 26 -29.13 53.04 40.69
C MET A 26 -29.74 51.80 41.35
N ARG A 27 -29.96 51.94 42.67
CA ARG A 27 -30.84 51.10 43.47
C ARG A 27 -32.21 51.03 42.79
N THR A 28 -32.56 49.87 42.26
CA THR A 28 -33.95 49.53 41.95
C THR A 28 -34.49 48.67 43.08
N ASP A 29 -35.48 49.23 43.76
CA ASP A 29 -36.27 48.60 44.79
C ASP A 29 -36.83 47.24 44.36
N GLU A 30 -36.80 46.32 45.31
CA GLU A 30 -37.40 44.99 45.28
C GLU A 30 -38.93 45.10 45.06
N ILE A 31 -39.35 45.04 43.81
CA ILE A 31 -40.70 44.60 43.46
C ILE A 31 -40.58 43.13 43.08
N LEU A 32 -40.89 42.26 44.05
CA LEU A 32 -41.04 40.82 43.88
C LEU A 32 -42.06 40.54 42.75
N PRO A 33 -41.64 39.96 41.61
CA PRO A 33 -42.58 39.54 40.59
C PRO A 33 -43.22 38.22 41.05
N GLU A 34 -44.46 38.38 41.47
CA GLU A 34 -45.48 37.37 41.64
C GLU A 34 -45.39 36.32 40.51
N SER A 35 -45.35 35.05 40.93
CA SER A 35 -45.09 33.85 40.14
C SER A 35 -45.63 33.88 38.71
N LEU A 36 -44.76 34.20 37.75
CA LEU A 36 -45.02 33.90 36.35
C LEU A 36 -45.04 32.37 36.18
N PRO A 37 -46.08 31.79 35.56
CA PRO A 37 -46.22 30.35 35.41
C PRO A 37 -45.02 29.81 34.62
N GLN A 38 -44.29 28.90 35.26
CA GLN A 38 -43.14 28.20 34.73
C GLN A 38 -43.44 27.74 33.29
N ALA A 39 -42.78 28.35 32.31
CA ALA A 39 -42.98 28.02 30.91
C ALA A 39 -42.84 26.49 30.76
N PRO A 40 -43.79 25.81 30.09
CA PRO A 40 -43.82 24.36 30.06
C PRO A 40 -42.49 23.88 29.47
N ALA A 41 -41.79 22.98 30.17
CA ALA A 41 -40.48 22.46 29.78
C ALA A 41 -40.41 21.98 28.31
N SER A 42 -41.56 21.66 27.72
CA SER A 42 -41.78 21.41 26.29
C SER A 42 -41.30 22.53 25.36
N LEU A 43 -41.46 23.81 25.73
CA LEU A 43 -41.08 24.95 24.88
C LEU A 43 -39.55 25.13 24.84
N MET A 44 -38.87 24.94 25.97
CA MET A 44 -37.39 24.98 26.03
C MET A 44 -36.76 23.85 25.23
N ALA A 45 -37.34 22.64 25.27
CA ALA A 45 -36.86 21.53 24.45
C ALA A 45 -36.99 21.82 22.94
N LYS A 46 -38.09 22.46 22.51
CA LYS A 46 -38.28 22.88 21.11
C LYS A 46 -37.25 23.93 20.69
N PHE A 47 -36.90 24.86 21.57
CA PHE A 47 -35.91 25.89 21.27
C PHE A 47 -34.50 25.29 21.10
N GLN A 48 -34.11 24.35 21.97
CA GLN A 48 -32.84 23.64 21.85
C GLN A 48 -32.76 22.79 20.56
N ASP A 49 -33.87 22.15 20.15
CA ASP A 49 -33.91 21.40 18.89
C ASP A 49 -33.78 22.31 17.67
N LEU A 50 -34.42 23.49 17.69
CA LEU A 50 -34.27 24.50 16.63
C LEU A 50 -32.83 25.02 16.54
N GLU A 51 -32.21 25.34 17.66
CA GLU A 51 -30.81 25.79 17.69
C GLU A 51 -29.85 24.69 17.18
N ALA A 52 -30.09 23.44 17.57
CA ALA A 52 -29.32 22.30 17.06
C ALA A 52 -29.50 22.12 15.54
N ARG A 53 -30.70 22.35 15.01
CA ARG A 53 -30.99 22.31 13.58
C ARG A 53 -30.28 23.45 12.82
N GLU A 54 -30.29 24.66 13.37
CA GLU A 54 -29.59 25.81 12.80
C GLU A 54 -28.08 25.58 12.73
N ARG A 55 -27.45 25.06 13.81
CA ARG A 55 -26.03 24.69 13.80
C ARG A 55 -25.70 23.65 12.73
N ARG A 56 -26.58 22.67 12.48
CA ARG A 56 -26.40 21.68 11.40
C ARG A 56 -26.49 22.31 10.01
N ILE A 57 -27.40 23.27 9.82
CA ILE A 57 -27.53 24.01 8.56
C ILE A 57 -26.26 24.83 8.30
N SER A 58 -25.75 25.53 9.32
CA SER A 58 -24.49 26.28 9.21
C SER A 58 -23.28 25.38 8.94
N GLU A 59 -23.20 24.20 9.59
CA GLU A 59 -22.15 23.20 9.31
C GLU A 59 -22.23 22.68 7.85
N MET A 60 -23.44 22.49 7.31
CA MET A 60 -23.64 22.10 5.92
C MET A 60 -23.23 23.19 4.95
N TRP A 61 -23.59 24.44 5.22
CA TRP A 61 -23.20 25.60 4.41
C TRP A 61 -21.68 25.78 4.33
N ALA A 62 -20.97 25.67 5.46
CA ALA A 62 -19.51 25.73 5.48
C ALA A 62 -18.86 24.60 4.66
N LYS A 63 -19.49 23.41 4.59
CA LYS A 63 -19.01 22.31 3.73
C LYS A 63 -19.22 22.58 2.26
N ILE A 64 -20.35 23.19 1.88
CA ILE A 64 -20.63 23.58 0.50
C ILE A 64 -19.57 24.59 0.03
N GLN A 65 -19.29 25.62 0.83
CA GLN A 65 -18.25 26.61 0.51
C GLN A 65 -16.85 25.98 0.37
N ASN A 66 -16.49 25.05 1.26
CA ASN A 66 -15.22 24.33 1.13
C ASN A 66 -15.17 23.47 -0.14
N TRP A 67 -16.28 22.85 -0.53
CA TRP A 67 -16.35 22.08 -1.79
C TRP A 67 -16.22 22.98 -3.00
N GLU A 68 -16.85 24.15 -3.00
CA GLU A 68 -16.71 25.14 -4.07
C GLU A 68 -15.26 25.60 -4.21
N ALA A 69 -14.59 25.93 -3.11
CA ALA A 69 -13.16 26.28 -3.11
C ALA A 69 -12.26 25.14 -3.62
N ASP A 70 -12.53 23.89 -3.23
CA ASP A 70 -11.81 22.72 -3.72
C ASP A 70 -12.04 22.50 -5.23
N THR A 71 -13.26 22.71 -5.72
CA THR A 71 -13.55 22.60 -7.16
C THR A 71 -12.85 23.67 -7.98
N GLU A 72 -12.75 24.89 -7.45
CA GLU A 72 -12.02 25.97 -8.12
C GLU A 72 -10.52 25.68 -8.14
N ASN A 73 -9.94 25.17 -7.05
CA ASN A 73 -8.55 24.72 -7.03
C ASN A 73 -8.26 23.63 -8.07
N LEU A 74 -9.20 22.67 -8.22
CA LEU A 74 -9.10 21.62 -9.23
C LEU A 74 -9.16 22.18 -10.65
N ARG A 75 -10.05 23.16 -10.92
CA ARG A 75 -10.09 23.86 -12.21
C ARG A 75 -8.78 24.58 -12.52
N SER A 76 -8.23 25.36 -11.58
CA SER A 76 -6.95 26.05 -11.79
C SER A 76 -5.77 25.09 -11.98
N ARG A 77 -5.84 23.86 -11.45
CA ARG A 77 -4.85 22.81 -11.73
C ARG A 77 -5.02 22.21 -13.11
N ALA A 78 -6.26 21.99 -13.55
CA ALA A 78 -6.55 21.47 -14.89
C ALA A 78 -6.11 22.47 -15.96
N GLU A 79 -6.38 23.76 -15.78
CA GLU A 79 -5.94 24.84 -16.68
C GLU A 79 -4.42 24.91 -16.80
N ARG A 80 -3.69 24.84 -15.67
CA ARG A 80 -2.21 24.78 -15.68
C ARG A 80 -1.68 23.54 -16.39
N ALA A 81 -2.34 22.40 -16.24
CA ALA A 81 -1.94 21.18 -16.94
C ALA A 81 -2.20 21.27 -18.45
N GLU A 82 -3.29 21.91 -18.87
CA GLU A 82 -3.60 22.17 -20.28
C GLU A 82 -2.57 23.13 -20.90
N GLU A 83 -2.21 24.20 -20.20
CA GLU A 83 -1.17 25.14 -20.62
C GLU A 83 0.19 24.46 -20.78
N GLN A 84 0.56 23.56 -19.85
CA GLN A 84 1.76 22.75 -19.98
C GLN A 84 1.72 21.83 -21.20
N ALA A 85 0.57 21.22 -21.49
CA ALA A 85 0.39 20.37 -22.67
C ALA A 85 0.51 21.17 -23.98
N ARG A 86 -0.01 22.40 -24.03
CA ARG A 86 0.15 23.31 -25.18
C ARG A 86 1.62 23.64 -25.42
N ARG A 87 2.35 24.03 -24.37
CA ARG A 87 3.81 24.32 -24.47
C ARG A 87 4.61 23.13 -24.97
N LEU A 88 4.33 21.92 -24.49
CA LEU A 88 5.00 20.71 -24.98
C LEU A 88 4.68 20.43 -26.45
N THR A 89 3.44 20.70 -26.88
CA THR A 89 3.03 20.55 -28.27
C THR A 89 3.75 21.53 -29.19
N GLU A 90 3.90 22.80 -28.78
CA GLU A 90 4.68 23.80 -29.49
C GLU A 90 6.17 23.43 -29.57
N GLN A 91 6.75 22.92 -28.48
CA GLN A 91 8.14 22.43 -28.47
C GLN A 91 8.36 21.26 -29.42
N LEU A 92 7.40 20.32 -29.50
CA LEU A 92 7.46 19.20 -30.44
C LEU A 92 7.32 19.67 -31.89
N ALA A 93 6.44 20.63 -32.17
CA ALA A 93 6.32 21.23 -33.50
C ALA A 93 7.63 21.92 -33.93
N SER A 94 8.23 22.73 -33.05
CA SER A 94 9.52 23.37 -33.32
C SER A 94 10.67 22.37 -33.49
N ALA A 95 10.66 21.25 -32.74
CA ALA A 95 11.63 20.18 -32.92
C ALA A 95 11.46 19.47 -34.28
N ALA A 96 10.21 19.24 -34.72
CA ALA A 96 9.91 18.65 -36.00
C ALA A 96 10.36 19.54 -37.18
N GLU A 97 10.14 20.85 -37.11
CA GLU A 97 10.63 21.81 -38.12
C GLU A 97 12.17 21.82 -38.21
N ARG A 98 12.87 21.77 -37.07
CA ARG A 98 14.33 21.66 -37.04
C ARG A 98 14.83 20.35 -37.64
N ALA A 99 14.13 19.24 -37.39
CA ALA A 99 14.46 17.95 -38.00
C ALA A 99 14.30 18.00 -39.53
N LEU A 100 13.19 18.53 -40.05
CA LEU A 100 12.96 18.70 -41.49
C LEU A 100 14.01 19.60 -42.15
N THR A 101 14.41 20.68 -41.46
CA THR A 101 15.48 21.56 -41.94
C THR A 101 16.82 20.83 -42.02
N ALA A 102 17.14 20.03 -41.00
CA ALA A 102 18.36 19.21 -40.99
C ALA A 102 18.36 18.13 -42.08
N GLU A 103 17.22 17.45 -42.32
CA GLU A 103 17.07 16.48 -43.40
C GLU A 103 17.24 17.12 -44.79
N THR A 104 16.71 18.32 -44.98
CA THR A 104 16.87 19.10 -46.22
C THR A 104 18.34 19.48 -46.44
N TYR A 105 19.03 19.91 -45.38
CA TYR A 105 20.45 20.26 -45.43
C TYR A 105 21.33 19.03 -45.76
N ILE A 106 21.07 17.89 -45.13
CA ILE A 106 21.77 16.62 -45.42
C ILE A 106 21.53 16.19 -46.86
N SER A 107 20.31 16.33 -47.37
CA SER A 107 19.96 15.96 -48.75
C SER A 107 20.65 16.86 -49.78
N GLN A 108 20.78 18.16 -49.52
CA GLN A 108 21.49 19.09 -50.41
C GLN A 108 23.01 18.87 -50.39
N ASN A 109 23.61 18.67 -49.22
CA ASN A 109 25.06 18.48 -49.10
C ASN A 109 25.53 17.08 -49.54
N GLY A 110 24.66 16.07 -49.47
CA GLY A 110 24.98 14.70 -49.89
C GLY A 110 25.31 14.56 -51.39
N GLN A 111 24.93 15.53 -52.23
CA GLN A 111 25.25 15.53 -53.66
C GLN A 111 26.62 16.12 -54.00
N GLN A 112 27.32 16.77 -53.05
CA GLN A 112 28.68 17.29 -53.25
C GLN A 112 29.78 16.38 -52.69
N ALA A 113 29.46 15.15 -52.30
CA ALA A 113 30.48 14.15 -52.01
C ALA A 113 31.20 13.78 -53.31
N HIS A 114 32.28 14.51 -53.61
CA HIS A 114 33.21 14.16 -54.67
C HIS A 114 33.61 12.69 -54.51
N PRO A 115 33.64 11.90 -55.61
CA PRO A 115 34.10 10.52 -55.55
C PRO A 115 35.52 10.51 -54.99
N ILE A 116 35.68 10.01 -53.77
CA ILE A 116 37.01 9.71 -53.24
C ILE A 116 37.50 8.54 -54.07
N GLU A 117 38.40 8.83 -55.01
CA GLU A 117 39.09 7.79 -55.76
C GLU A 117 39.77 6.82 -54.79
N PRO A 118 39.63 5.50 -55.00
CA PRO A 118 40.26 4.49 -54.15
C PRO A 118 41.77 4.48 -54.41
N SER A 119 42.48 5.38 -53.72
CA SER A 119 43.93 5.40 -53.70
C SER A 119 44.48 4.26 -52.87
N GLY A 120 45.06 3.29 -53.57
CA GLY A 120 46.37 2.72 -53.22
C GLY A 120 46.46 1.87 -51.95
N SER A 121 46.45 0.56 -52.18
CA SER A 121 47.19 -0.45 -51.43
C SER A 121 48.28 0.09 -50.49
N SER A 122 48.04 0.05 -49.18
CA SER A 122 49.09 0.16 -48.17
C SER A 122 49.09 -1.08 -47.28
N SER A 123 50.10 -1.90 -47.51
CA SER A 123 50.40 -3.16 -46.85
C SER A 123 50.79 -2.89 -45.39
N PHE A 124 49.93 -3.28 -44.45
CA PHE A 124 50.25 -3.26 -43.03
C PHE A 124 51.19 -4.43 -42.69
N ASN A 125 52.45 -4.11 -42.41
CA ASN A 125 53.41 -4.98 -41.73
C ASN A 125 53.18 -4.91 -40.21
N PRO A 126 53.18 -6.04 -39.47
CA PRO A 126 53.24 -6.02 -38.02
C PRO A 126 54.71 -6.06 -37.57
N LEU A 127 55.16 -5.05 -36.82
CA LEU A 127 56.41 -5.11 -36.05
C LEU A 127 56.10 -5.18 -34.54
N PRO A 128 56.88 -5.98 -33.77
CA PRO A 128 56.61 -6.26 -32.37
C PRO A 128 57.41 -5.35 -31.43
N GLY A 129 56.82 -5.10 -30.26
CA GLY A 129 57.51 -4.99 -28.97
C GLY A 129 58.49 -3.85 -28.76
N MET A 130 58.13 -2.90 -27.87
CA MET A 130 58.98 -2.42 -26.78
C MET A 130 58.24 -1.28 -26.06
N PHE A 131 57.78 -1.54 -24.85
CA PHE A 131 57.52 -0.49 -23.85
C PHE A 131 57.92 -1.04 -22.48
N THR A 132 59.13 -0.66 -22.06
CA THR A 132 59.51 -0.52 -20.65
C THR A 132 59.04 0.86 -20.16
N PRO A 133 58.55 1.00 -18.92
CA PRO A 133 58.27 2.32 -18.36
C PRO A 133 59.53 2.87 -17.67
N ASP A 134 59.97 4.04 -18.13
CA ASP A 134 60.98 4.86 -17.47
C ASP A 134 60.42 5.46 -16.18
N ALA A 135 61.25 5.36 -15.15
CA ALA A 135 61.18 6.13 -13.93
C ALA A 135 62.00 7.41 -14.11
N ASP A 136 61.40 8.59 -13.91
CA ASP A 136 62.01 9.68 -13.14
C ASP A 136 61.11 10.92 -13.04
N SER A 137 60.88 11.38 -11.80
CA SER A 137 60.52 12.75 -11.37
C SER A 137 59.95 12.63 -9.95
N SER A 138 60.79 12.56 -8.91
CA SER A 138 61.53 13.66 -8.28
C SER A 138 60.63 14.72 -7.63
N MET A 139 60.51 14.54 -6.30
CA MET A 139 60.71 15.56 -5.26
C MET A 139 59.77 16.77 -5.20
N ARG A 140 58.78 16.70 -4.29
CA ARG A 140 58.46 17.85 -3.42
C ARG A 140 58.00 17.36 -2.04
N HIS A 141 58.82 17.65 -1.05
CA HIS A 141 58.53 17.52 0.38
C HIS A 141 57.70 18.73 0.84
N GLU A 142 56.60 18.48 1.55
CA GLU A 142 56.15 19.33 2.65
C GLU A 142 55.65 18.45 3.82
N PRO A 143 55.83 18.88 5.08
CA PRO A 143 55.64 18.04 6.26
C PRO A 143 54.21 18.13 6.83
N GLU A 144 53.62 16.98 7.16
CA GLU A 144 52.43 16.91 8.02
C GLU A 144 52.81 16.90 9.52
N PRO A 145 52.00 17.51 10.38
CA PRO A 145 52.23 17.57 11.82
C PRO A 145 51.82 16.28 12.54
N GLU A 146 52.61 15.97 13.57
CA GLU A 146 52.48 14.84 14.46
C GLU A 146 51.14 14.83 15.23
N SER A 147 50.45 13.69 15.23
CA SER A 147 49.34 13.38 16.14
C SER A 147 49.67 12.10 16.93
N PRO A 148 49.60 12.10 18.27
CA PRO A 148 50.07 10.98 19.07
C PRO A 148 48.95 10.01 19.49
N VAL A 149 49.39 8.80 19.86
CA VAL A 149 48.71 7.81 20.71
C VAL A 149 47.78 6.81 20.00
N GLN A 150 48.40 5.78 19.42
CA GLN A 150 47.74 4.49 19.22
C GLN A 150 47.56 3.77 20.56
N LYS A 151 46.30 3.60 20.99
CA LYS A 151 45.92 2.64 22.04
C LYS A 151 45.66 1.27 21.40
N THR A 152 46.50 0.32 21.78
CA THR A 152 46.41 -1.11 21.45
C THR A 152 45.09 -1.70 21.95
N ILE A 153 44.28 -2.24 21.04
CA ILE A 153 43.07 -3.04 21.36
C ILE A 153 43.39 -4.52 21.09
N PRO A 154 43.18 -5.45 22.04
CA PRO A 154 43.46 -6.87 21.84
C PRO A 154 42.33 -7.61 21.09
N PRO A 155 42.64 -8.76 20.46
CA PRO A 155 41.74 -9.48 19.58
C PRO A 155 40.64 -10.24 20.35
N TRP A 156 39.40 -10.10 19.90
CA TRP A 156 38.24 -10.80 20.45
C TRP A 156 38.25 -12.27 20.04
N LYS A 157 38.43 -13.16 21.03
CA LYS A 157 38.23 -14.61 20.91
C LYS A 157 36.74 -14.93 20.71
N GLY A 158 36.47 -15.80 19.73
CA GLY A 158 35.14 -16.34 19.44
C GLY A 158 34.55 -17.13 20.61
N LYS A 159 33.26 -16.91 20.89
CA LYS A 159 32.47 -17.71 21.82
C LYS A 159 31.99 -18.98 21.14
N GLU A 160 32.59 -20.11 21.53
CA GLU A 160 32.03 -21.45 21.34
C GLU A 160 30.66 -21.57 22.02
N ARG A 161 29.70 -22.15 21.29
CA ARG A 161 28.42 -22.58 21.85
C ARG A 161 28.62 -23.88 22.62
N GLN A 162 28.51 -23.83 23.94
CA GLN A 162 28.34 -25.01 24.78
C GLN A 162 27.01 -25.70 24.44
N ARG A 163 27.09 -26.97 24.03
CA ARG A 163 25.96 -27.91 23.98
C ARG A 163 25.75 -28.49 25.38
N PHE A 164 24.51 -28.52 25.84
CA PHE A 164 24.11 -29.30 27.01
C PHE A 164 23.76 -30.75 26.61
N PRO A 165 24.04 -31.75 27.49
CA PRO A 165 23.88 -33.16 27.18
C PRO A 165 22.50 -33.72 27.58
N GLY A 166 22.00 -34.63 26.73
CA GLY A 166 21.54 -35.98 27.08
C GLY A 166 20.30 -36.17 27.97
N LYS A 167 19.29 -36.86 27.41
CA LYS A 167 18.64 -37.99 28.09
C LYS A 167 18.27 -39.08 27.07
N THR A 168 18.81 -40.25 27.35
CA THR A 168 18.74 -41.54 26.65
C THR A 168 17.57 -42.38 27.17
N GLY A 169 17.14 -43.36 26.37
CA GLY A 169 16.23 -44.46 26.69
C GLY A 169 15.63 -44.98 25.36
N GLU A 170 16.25 -45.91 24.62
CA GLU A 170 16.35 -47.38 24.83
C GLU A 170 15.01 -48.11 25.00
N GLN A 171 14.63 -48.85 23.94
CA GLN A 171 14.09 -50.24 23.92
C GLN A 171 13.72 -50.58 22.46
N ASP A 172 14.51 -51.41 21.77
CA ASP A 172 14.41 -52.89 21.62
C ASP A 172 13.42 -53.28 20.49
N GLN A 173 13.91 -53.76 19.34
CA GLN A 173 14.08 -55.18 18.95
C GLN A 173 12.72 -55.82 18.53
N ASP A 174 12.50 -56.54 17.42
CA ASP A 174 13.30 -57.44 16.58
C ASP A 174 12.57 -57.76 15.24
N ALA A 175 13.33 -58.29 14.26
CA ALA A 175 13.04 -59.45 13.36
C ALA A 175 11.77 -59.48 12.47
N ASP A 176 11.70 -60.12 11.31
CA ASP A 176 12.63 -60.81 10.40
C ASP A 176 11.85 -61.11 9.10
N ASP A 177 12.61 -61.21 8.01
CA ASP A 177 12.54 -62.16 6.89
C ASP A 177 11.30 -62.48 6.01
N GLU A 178 11.68 -62.71 4.74
CA GLU A 178 11.17 -63.66 3.73
C GLU A 178 10.53 -63.12 2.44
N ASP A 179 11.41 -63.08 1.42
CA ASP A 179 11.30 -63.59 0.05
C ASP A 179 9.95 -64.16 -0.42
N THR A 180 9.52 -63.78 -1.64
CA THR A 180 9.49 -64.68 -2.83
C THR A 180 8.83 -64.03 -4.06
N ASN A 181 9.61 -63.97 -5.15
CA ASN A 181 9.33 -64.38 -6.54
C ASN A 181 8.05 -64.05 -7.34
N GLU A 182 8.33 -63.84 -8.66
CA GLU A 182 7.49 -64.14 -9.85
C GLU A 182 6.30 -63.19 -10.11
N GLU A 183 5.89 -62.85 -11.34
CA GLU A 183 6.36 -62.99 -12.71
C GLU A 183 5.47 -62.08 -13.59
N ASP A 184 6.06 -61.57 -14.68
CA ASP A 184 5.49 -61.16 -15.97
C ASP A 184 3.97 -60.96 -16.18
N ARG A 185 3.64 -59.81 -16.81
CA ARG A 185 2.93 -59.76 -18.12
C ARG A 185 2.91 -58.37 -18.76
N ASP A 186 3.48 -58.33 -19.96
CA ASP A 186 3.26 -57.45 -21.12
C ASP A 186 1.80 -56.99 -21.33
N ALA A 187 1.40 -55.99 -22.12
CA ALA A 187 2.00 -54.86 -22.86
C ALA A 187 0.80 -54.19 -23.60
N VAL A 188 1.10 -53.08 -24.31
CA VAL A 188 0.36 -52.53 -25.47
C VAL A 188 -0.85 -51.62 -25.18
N MET A 189 -0.70 -50.31 -25.46
CA MET A 189 -1.34 -49.67 -26.61
C MET A 189 -0.82 -48.26 -26.90
N ASP A 190 -0.75 -47.99 -28.20
CA ASP A 190 0.04 -46.98 -28.89
C ASP A 190 -0.61 -45.59 -29.02
N GLN A 191 0.31 -44.64 -29.21
CA GLN A 191 0.31 -43.43 -30.04
C GLN A 191 -1.00 -42.87 -30.63
N LEU A 192 -1.25 -41.58 -30.33
CA LEU A 192 -1.73 -40.61 -31.31
C LEU A 192 -1.02 -39.26 -31.12
N GLN A 193 -0.45 -38.73 -32.20
CA GLN A 193 0.15 -37.40 -32.26
C GLN A 193 -0.91 -36.29 -32.44
N PRO A 194 -0.63 -35.05 -31.98
CA PRO A 194 -1.29 -33.88 -32.53
C PRO A 194 -0.31 -32.83 -33.10
N SER A 195 -0.89 -32.05 -34.01
CA SER A 195 -0.31 -31.06 -34.91
C SER A 195 0.31 -29.82 -34.25
N LYS A 196 1.15 -29.13 -35.05
CA LYS A 196 1.99 -27.94 -34.77
C LYS A 196 1.32 -26.90 -33.86
N ALA A 197 1.51 -27.04 -32.56
CA ALA A 197 1.36 -25.97 -31.57
C ALA A 197 2.73 -25.27 -31.38
N VAL A 198 2.73 -23.95 -31.17
CA VAL A 198 3.93 -23.21 -30.73
C VAL A 198 4.42 -23.84 -29.44
N ASN A 199 5.59 -24.47 -29.50
CA ASN A 199 6.14 -25.27 -28.40
C ASN A 199 6.78 -24.35 -27.35
N PHE A 200 5.97 -23.85 -26.42
CA PHE A 200 6.44 -23.01 -25.31
C PHE A 200 7.37 -23.73 -24.32
N ALA A 201 7.47 -25.06 -24.37
CA ALA A 201 8.32 -25.83 -23.47
C ALA A 201 9.83 -25.58 -23.70
N THR A 202 10.21 -25.08 -24.88
CA THR A 202 11.61 -24.80 -25.24
C THR A 202 12.00 -23.34 -25.17
N MET A 203 11.08 -22.41 -24.86
CA MET A 203 11.42 -20.98 -24.76
C MET A 203 12.18 -20.70 -23.45
N LYS A 204 13.41 -20.19 -23.59
CA LYS A 204 14.21 -19.73 -22.45
C LYS A 204 13.62 -18.42 -21.95
N PHE A 205 12.90 -18.47 -20.84
CA PHE A 205 12.36 -17.26 -20.21
C PHE A 205 13.51 -16.34 -19.75
N PRO A 206 13.48 -15.05 -20.10
CA PRO A 206 14.48 -14.09 -19.61
C PRO A 206 14.39 -13.96 -18.09
N ARG A 207 15.56 -13.82 -17.45
CA ARG A 207 15.67 -13.71 -16.00
C ARG A 207 14.94 -12.45 -15.50
N SER A 208 14.21 -12.60 -14.39
CA SER A 208 13.69 -11.46 -13.63
C SER A 208 14.86 -10.61 -13.11
N ILE A 209 14.91 -9.34 -13.50
CA ILE A 209 16.00 -8.40 -13.15
C ILE A 209 15.89 -7.94 -11.68
N ILE A 210 14.74 -8.15 -11.03
CA ILE A 210 14.43 -7.55 -9.71
C ILE A 210 14.65 -8.52 -8.53
N GLY A 211 15.19 -9.73 -8.74
CA GLY A 211 15.63 -10.57 -7.62
C GLY A 211 16.15 -11.93 -8.06
N ALA A 212 17.43 -12.18 -7.85
CA ALA A 212 18.09 -13.45 -8.16
C ALA A 212 17.52 -14.60 -7.30
N GLY A 213 16.65 -15.40 -7.92
CA GLY A 213 16.40 -16.79 -7.53
C GLY A 213 17.49 -17.70 -8.12
N PRO A 214 17.82 -18.83 -7.46
CA PRO A 214 18.88 -19.73 -7.92
C PRO A 214 18.57 -20.36 -9.28
N SER A 215 19.62 -20.55 -10.09
CA SER A 215 19.55 -21.23 -11.39
C SER A 215 19.27 -22.72 -11.17
N LEU A 216 18.07 -23.18 -11.52
CA LEU A 216 17.73 -24.60 -11.47
C LEU A 216 17.71 -25.18 -12.88
N ARG A 217 18.76 -25.93 -13.20
CA ARG A 217 18.84 -26.82 -14.35
C ARG A 217 17.89 -27.99 -14.11
N MET A 218 16.86 -28.14 -14.95
CA MET A 218 15.98 -29.32 -14.91
C MET A 218 16.81 -30.55 -15.28
N LYS A 219 17.11 -31.42 -14.31
CA LYS A 219 17.51 -32.80 -14.60
C LYS A 219 16.25 -33.53 -15.08
N ALA A 220 16.30 -34.08 -16.29
CA ALA A 220 15.33 -35.05 -16.75
C ALA A 220 15.55 -36.35 -15.97
N THR A 221 14.75 -36.58 -14.93
CA THR A 221 14.64 -37.90 -14.30
C THR A 221 13.51 -38.65 -14.98
N ARG A 222 13.93 -39.73 -15.66
CA ARG A 222 13.14 -40.83 -16.20
C ARG A 222 12.29 -41.43 -15.07
N GLY A 223 11.04 -41.79 -15.40
CA GLY A 223 9.98 -42.10 -14.44
C GLY A 223 10.17 -43.39 -13.65
N GLN A 224 9.50 -43.43 -12.50
CA GLN A 224 9.07 -44.65 -11.84
C GLN A 224 7.65 -44.40 -11.28
N GLU A 225 6.70 -45.05 -11.94
CA GLU A 225 5.30 -45.28 -11.58
C GLU A 225 5.26 -46.40 -10.50
N ASN A 226 4.28 -46.63 -9.63
CA ASN A 226 2.90 -46.18 -9.50
C ASN A 226 2.33 -46.50 -8.09
N SER A 227 1.12 -45.98 -7.85
CA SER A 227 0.03 -46.34 -6.89
C SER A 227 -0.06 -47.79 -6.37
N GLY A 228 -0.68 -48.16 -5.24
CA GLY A 228 -1.52 -47.48 -4.24
C GLY A 228 -2.47 -48.46 -3.49
N SER A 229 -3.20 -47.95 -2.47
CA SER A 229 -4.39 -48.50 -1.76
C SER A 229 -4.14 -49.45 -0.56
N PRO A 230 -5.05 -49.59 0.45
CA PRO A 230 -6.51 -49.32 0.41
C PRO A 230 -7.17 -48.61 1.62
N SER A 231 -8.45 -48.32 1.38
CA SER A 231 -9.54 -47.92 2.26
C SER A 231 -9.85 -48.92 3.39
N PHE A 232 -10.29 -48.46 4.57
CA PHE A 232 -11.50 -48.97 5.24
C PHE A 232 -12.04 -48.04 6.36
N ASN A 233 -13.36 -48.14 6.52
CA ASN A 233 -14.34 -47.51 7.42
C ASN A 233 -13.92 -47.11 8.85
N ALA A 234 -14.53 -46.01 9.33
CA ALA A 234 -14.97 -45.89 10.71
C ALA A 234 -16.26 -45.06 10.82
N GLN A 235 -17.31 -45.71 11.32
CA GLN A 235 -18.57 -45.14 11.79
C GLN A 235 -18.34 -44.24 13.01
N PHE A 236 -19.02 -43.10 13.12
CA PHE A 236 -19.29 -42.50 14.43
C PHE A 236 -20.62 -41.74 14.49
N ARG A 237 -21.29 -41.97 15.63
CA ARG A 237 -22.62 -41.58 16.14
C ARG A 237 -22.95 -40.09 16.04
N GLN A 238 -24.18 -39.71 15.65
CA GLN A 238 -25.43 -39.62 16.46
C GLN A 238 -25.44 -38.41 17.41
N GLY A 239 -26.29 -37.41 17.11
CA GLY A 239 -26.53 -36.26 17.97
C GLY A 239 -27.31 -35.12 17.29
N PHE A 240 -28.61 -35.29 17.09
CA PHE A 240 -29.55 -34.17 16.91
C PHE A 240 -30.78 -34.45 17.78
N GLY A 241 -30.87 -33.69 18.88
CA GLY A 241 -31.98 -33.71 19.81
C GLY A 241 -33.15 -32.86 19.32
N ASP A 242 -34.34 -33.45 19.49
CA ASP A 242 -35.54 -32.88 20.10
C ASP A 242 -36.06 -31.53 19.58
N ILE A 243 -37.05 -31.64 18.70
CA ILE A 243 -38.03 -30.58 18.40
C ILE A 243 -39.29 -30.90 19.23
N PRO A 244 -39.84 -29.94 20.00
CA PRO A 244 -41.00 -30.20 20.85
C PRO A 244 -42.29 -30.33 20.04
N SER A 245 -43.07 -31.36 20.37
CA SER A 245 -44.42 -31.63 19.89
C SER A 245 -45.44 -30.63 20.45
N VAL A 246 -46.24 -30.02 19.57
CA VAL A 246 -47.39 -29.15 19.92
C VAL A 246 -48.65 -30.02 20.01
N PRO A 247 -49.50 -29.87 21.05
CA PRO A 247 -50.72 -30.65 21.19
C PRO A 247 -51.85 -30.05 20.32
N VAL A 248 -52.48 -30.90 19.51
CA VAL A 248 -53.67 -30.58 18.72
C VAL A 248 -54.91 -30.94 19.55
N ASN A 249 -55.63 -29.94 20.05
CA ASN A 249 -56.97 -30.12 20.58
C ASN A 249 -57.98 -30.17 19.42
N MET A 250 -58.67 -31.29 19.29
CA MET A 250 -59.74 -31.55 18.33
C MET A 250 -61.10 -31.34 19.00
N THR A 251 -61.83 -30.30 18.62
CA THR A 251 -63.29 -30.24 18.78
C THR A 251 -63.92 -29.49 17.61
N GLY A 252 -64.80 -30.16 16.87
CA GLY A 252 -66.01 -29.55 16.32
C GLY A 252 -66.07 -29.24 14.83
N SER A 253 -66.51 -30.24 14.06
CA SER A 253 -67.66 -30.19 13.12
C SER A 253 -67.68 -29.28 11.88
N GLN A 254 -68.02 -29.95 10.76
CA GLN A 254 -68.60 -29.50 9.47
C GLN A 254 -67.69 -28.99 8.34
N GLY A 255 -67.66 -29.78 7.26
CA GLY A 255 -67.90 -29.27 5.90
C GLY A 255 -66.69 -29.20 4.96
N PRO A 256 -66.79 -29.68 3.71
CA PRO A 256 -65.62 -29.98 2.87
C PRO A 256 -65.21 -28.75 2.03
N SER A 257 -63.94 -28.35 2.13
CA SER A 257 -63.30 -27.63 1.03
C SER A 257 -61.83 -28.00 0.97
N SER A 258 -61.32 -27.97 -0.25
CA SER A 258 -60.14 -28.67 -0.74
C SER A 258 -58.88 -28.53 0.13
N SER A 259 -58.08 -29.61 0.17
CA SER A 259 -56.74 -29.65 0.76
C SER A 259 -55.82 -28.51 0.30
N LEU A 260 -56.09 -27.90 -0.86
CA LEU A 260 -55.30 -26.80 -1.40
C LEU A 260 -55.65 -25.44 -0.75
N GLU A 261 -56.90 -25.21 -0.37
CA GLU A 261 -57.30 -24.00 0.34
C GLU A 261 -56.73 -23.98 1.76
N GLN A 262 -56.71 -25.12 2.46
CA GLN A 262 -56.03 -25.22 3.75
C GLN A 262 -54.52 -24.97 3.64
N VAL A 263 -53.87 -25.49 2.59
CA VAL A 263 -52.44 -25.21 2.34
C VAL A 263 -52.24 -23.73 2.04
N LEU A 264 -53.09 -23.08 1.25
CA LEU A 264 -53.00 -21.65 0.97
C LEU A 264 -53.23 -20.79 2.22
N VAL A 265 -54.18 -21.15 3.10
CA VAL A 265 -54.41 -20.43 4.36
C VAL A 265 -53.21 -20.58 5.30
N VAL A 266 -52.64 -21.79 5.41
CA VAL A 266 -51.41 -22.02 6.20
C VAL A 266 -50.23 -21.27 5.60
N LEU A 267 -50.04 -21.29 4.27
CA LEU A 267 -48.95 -20.57 3.61
C LEU A 267 -49.11 -19.05 3.75
N THR A 268 -50.32 -18.54 3.62
CA THR A 268 -50.64 -17.11 3.79
C THR A 268 -50.43 -16.67 5.23
N GLY A 269 -50.79 -17.52 6.20
CA GLY A 269 -50.47 -17.30 7.61
C GLY A 269 -48.97 -17.31 7.90
N CYS A 270 -48.21 -18.23 7.28
CA CYS A 270 -46.74 -18.26 7.38
C CYS A 270 -46.10 -17.01 6.75
N VAL A 271 -46.57 -16.56 5.60
CA VAL A 271 -46.08 -15.34 4.93
C VAL A 271 -46.44 -14.10 5.74
N ALA A 272 -47.67 -14.01 6.29
CA ALA A 272 -48.05 -12.91 7.17
C ALA A 272 -47.18 -12.85 8.42
N LYS A 273 -46.93 -14.00 9.07
CA LYS A 273 -46.06 -14.11 10.25
C LYS A 273 -44.59 -13.80 9.93
N LEU A 274 -44.12 -14.14 8.74
CA LEU A 274 -42.76 -13.80 8.27
C LEU A 274 -42.66 -12.31 7.92
N THR A 275 -43.72 -11.72 7.38
CA THR A 275 -43.83 -10.28 7.10
C THR A 275 -43.89 -9.47 8.40
N GLU A 276 -44.59 -9.98 9.41
CA GLU A 276 -44.65 -9.42 10.77
C GLU A 276 -43.30 -9.56 11.49
N GLN A 277 -42.60 -10.69 11.35
CA GLN A 277 -41.23 -10.82 11.84
C GLN A 277 -40.24 -9.88 11.13
N MET A 278 -40.42 -9.62 9.83
CA MET A 278 -39.59 -8.64 9.11
C MET A 278 -39.94 -7.19 9.44
N SER A 279 -41.19 -6.88 9.78
CA SER A 279 -41.58 -5.55 10.25
C SER A 279 -41.07 -5.29 11.67
N HIS A 280 -41.00 -6.30 12.54
CA HIS A 280 -40.33 -6.19 13.84
C HIS A 280 -38.80 -6.01 13.75
N LEU A 281 -38.15 -6.58 12.71
CA LEU A 281 -36.73 -6.29 12.41
C LEU A 281 -36.51 -4.88 11.84
N SER A 282 -37.55 -4.24 11.30
CA SER A 282 -37.49 -2.86 10.80
C SER A 282 -37.92 -1.82 11.83
N GLY A 283 -38.67 -2.22 12.88
CA GLY A 283 -39.31 -1.32 13.83
C GLY A 283 -38.65 -1.16 15.20
N SER A 284 -37.64 -1.99 15.56
CA SER A 284 -37.01 -1.91 16.88
C SER A 284 -35.68 -1.13 16.86
N GLY A 285 -35.77 0.18 17.05
CA GLY A 285 -34.99 0.83 18.11
C GLY A 285 -33.45 0.81 18.07
N SER A 286 -32.81 0.78 16.90
CA SER A 286 -31.42 1.25 16.78
C SER A 286 -31.29 2.19 15.58
N GLY A 287 -31.78 3.41 15.79
CA GLY A 287 -31.54 4.56 14.93
C GLY A 287 -30.07 4.98 14.93
N ILE A 288 -29.17 4.07 14.56
CA ILE A 288 -27.81 4.42 14.12
C ILE A 288 -27.94 4.89 12.68
N ASP A 289 -28.45 6.10 12.59
CA ASP A 289 -28.23 7.14 11.60
C ASP A 289 -27.29 6.71 10.45
N GLN A 290 -27.87 6.31 9.31
CA GLN A 290 -27.10 6.10 8.07
C GLN A 290 -26.29 7.35 7.68
N VAL A 291 -26.72 8.54 8.13
CA VAL A 291 -25.98 9.79 7.98
C VAL A 291 -24.69 9.78 8.80
N GLN A 292 -24.68 9.18 10.00
CA GLN A 292 -23.44 8.99 10.78
C GLN A 292 -22.53 7.89 10.18
N ARG A 293 -23.08 6.85 9.54
CA ARG A 293 -22.25 5.90 8.79
C ARG A 293 -21.57 6.55 7.58
N LYS A 294 -22.24 7.47 6.88
CA LYS A 294 -21.59 8.28 5.82
C LYS A 294 -20.53 9.25 6.38
N LYS A 295 -20.77 9.87 7.55
CA LYS A 295 -19.77 10.73 8.21
C LYS A 295 -18.50 9.96 8.64
N LYS A 296 -18.59 8.66 8.97
CA LYS A 296 -17.44 7.87 9.44
C LYS A 296 -16.60 7.22 8.33
N TYR A 297 -17.16 7.01 7.14
CA TYR A 297 -16.49 6.27 6.06
C TYR A 297 -16.24 7.06 4.76
N GLY A 298 -16.66 8.32 4.69
CA GLY A 298 -16.43 9.18 3.52
C GLY A 298 -17.18 8.72 2.26
N ALA A 299 -17.14 9.54 1.20
CA ALA A 299 -17.67 9.16 -0.11
C ALA A 299 -17.06 7.82 -0.56
N PRO A 300 -17.83 6.96 -1.27
CA PRO A 300 -17.31 5.71 -1.82
C PRO A 300 -16.07 6.02 -2.66
N ARG A 301 -14.89 5.75 -2.08
CA ARG A 301 -13.61 5.92 -2.76
C ARG A 301 -13.71 5.07 -4.02
N THR A 302 -13.52 5.71 -5.17
CA THR A 302 -13.36 5.02 -6.44
C THR A 302 -12.35 3.89 -6.20
N THR A 303 -12.69 2.68 -6.64
CA THR A 303 -11.89 1.45 -6.47
C THR A 303 -10.55 1.49 -7.24
N LEU A 304 -10.21 2.66 -7.79
CA LEU A 304 -8.92 2.99 -8.36
C LEU A 304 -7.89 3.04 -7.23
N PHE A 305 -7.10 1.96 -7.18
CA PHE A 305 -5.93 1.82 -6.33
C PHE A 305 -4.98 2.97 -6.61
N LYS A 306 -4.98 3.99 -5.75
CA LYS A 306 -3.96 5.05 -5.78
C LYS A 306 -2.69 4.40 -5.27
N LEU A 307 -1.75 4.11 -6.16
CA LEU A 307 -0.39 3.71 -5.76
C LEU A 307 0.05 4.65 -4.62
N PRO A 308 0.69 4.12 -3.54
CA PRO A 308 1.28 4.97 -2.53
C PRO A 308 2.06 6.05 -3.25
N PRO A 309 1.81 7.35 -2.99
CA PRO A 309 2.42 8.43 -3.74
C PRO A 309 3.89 8.13 -3.86
N GLN A 310 4.35 7.87 -5.09
CA GLN A 310 5.72 7.44 -5.31
C GLN A 310 6.55 8.65 -4.96
N ARG A 311 7.08 8.66 -3.73
CA ARG A 311 7.89 9.76 -3.21
C ARG A 311 9.24 9.63 -3.90
N HIS A 312 9.29 10.03 -5.15
CA HIS A 312 10.52 10.21 -5.91
C HIS A 312 11.23 11.40 -5.29
N THR A 313 11.93 11.16 -4.18
CA THR A 313 12.92 12.12 -3.70
C THR A 313 14.16 11.93 -4.56
N THR A 314 14.64 13.01 -5.16
CA THR A 314 15.92 12.97 -5.88
C THR A 314 17.03 12.54 -4.91
N PRO A 315 18.03 11.77 -5.36
CA PRO A 315 19.17 11.38 -4.52
C PRO A 315 19.80 12.59 -3.81
N GLN A 316 20.00 13.68 -4.56
CA GLN A 316 20.50 14.96 -4.05
C GLN A 316 19.69 15.49 -2.86
N ARG A 317 18.34 15.47 -2.95
CA ARG A 317 17.47 15.92 -1.85
C ARG A 317 17.58 15.02 -0.62
N ASN A 318 17.83 13.71 -0.80
CA ASN A 318 18.04 12.80 0.33
C ASN A 318 19.37 13.09 1.04
N ASP A 319 20.41 13.46 0.30
CA ASP A 319 21.71 13.84 0.85
C ASP A 319 21.62 15.18 1.57
N GLN A 320 20.92 16.18 1.03
CA GLN A 320 20.61 17.42 1.74
C GLN A 320 19.82 17.16 3.03
N LEU A 321 18.79 16.32 2.99
CA LEU A 321 18.05 15.93 4.20
C LEU A 321 18.91 15.21 5.24
N ARG A 322 19.99 14.54 4.81
CA ARG A 322 20.96 13.90 5.70
C ARG A 322 21.87 14.95 6.33
N ALA A 323 22.45 15.83 5.53
CA ALA A 323 23.29 16.94 5.99
C ALA A 323 22.55 17.84 6.99
N VAL A 324 21.32 18.26 6.66
CA VAL A 324 20.45 19.04 7.57
C VAL A 324 20.23 18.28 8.89
N ARG A 325 20.09 16.96 8.83
CA ARG A 325 19.89 16.16 10.05
C ARG A 325 21.12 16.17 10.95
N GLU A 326 22.29 15.97 10.37
CA GLU A 326 23.57 15.88 11.06
C GLU A 326 23.98 17.23 11.68
N THR A 327 23.88 18.31 10.91
CA THR A 327 24.19 19.67 11.41
C THR A 327 23.27 20.06 12.56
N MET A 328 21.97 19.87 12.41
CA MET A 328 21.01 20.24 13.47
C MET A 328 21.08 19.29 14.68
N ASN A 329 21.48 18.02 14.50
CA ASN A 329 21.76 17.14 15.64
C ASN A 329 22.93 17.64 16.47
N THR A 330 23.99 18.08 15.79
CA THR A 330 25.18 18.66 16.43
C THR A 330 24.83 19.97 17.13
N LEU A 331 24.08 20.84 16.46
CA LEU A 331 23.67 22.14 17.01
C LEU A 331 22.80 22.01 18.27
N LEU A 332 21.83 21.09 18.27
CA LEU A 332 20.91 20.89 19.39
C LEU A 332 21.42 19.88 20.44
N ASP A 333 22.65 19.37 20.27
CA ASP A 333 23.24 18.33 21.11
C ASP A 333 22.34 17.08 21.30
N ILE A 334 21.81 16.57 20.18
CA ILE A 334 20.99 15.34 20.15
C ILE A 334 21.60 14.29 19.22
N LYS A 335 21.58 13.01 19.62
CA LYS A 335 22.06 11.91 18.75
C LYS A 335 20.97 11.46 17.79
N HIS A 336 19.74 11.38 18.27
CA HIS A 336 18.57 10.95 17.52
C HIS A 336 17.37 11.88 17.76
N ASP A 337 16.45 11.95 16.79
CA ASP A 337 15.19 12.70 16.93
C ASP A 337 14.34 12.28 18.15
N ASN A 338 14.61 11.12 18.77
CA ASN A 338 13.94 10.69 20.01
C ASN A 338 14.49 11.40 21.25
N ASP A 339 15.75 11.83 21.21
CA ASP A 339 16.47 12.41 22.36
C ASP A 339 16.04 13.85 22.62
N ILE A 340 15.38 14.50 21.64
CA ILE A 340 14.82 15.86 21.77
C ILE A 340 13.83 16.02 22.93
N VAL A 341 13.24 14.91 23.40
CA VAL A 341 12.33 14.91 24.55
C VAL A 341 13.09 15.21 25.85
N GLN A 342 14.37 14.86 25.90
CA GLN A 342 15.28 15.05 27.05
C GLN A 342 16.21 16.26 26.86
N ALA A 343 16.21 16.88 25.68
CA ALA A 343 17.04 18.03 25.39
C ALA A 343 16.64 19.25 26.24
N ASN A 344 17.61 20.16 26.42
CA ASN A 344 17.43 21.39 27.18
C ASN A 344 16.25 22.20 26.63
N ARG A 345 15.53 22.87 27.53
CA ARG A 345 14.51 23.85 27.20
C ARG A 345 15.01 25.22 27.63
N THR A 346 14.85 26.21 26.77
CA THR A 346 15.06 27.61 27.15
C THR A 346 13.91 28.05 28.03
N ASP A 347 14.21 28.91 29.01
CA ASP A 347 13.19 29.54 29.83
C ASP A 347 12.32 30.49 29.00
N ASP A 348 11.00 30.47 29.22
CA ASP A 348 10.06 31.27 28.44
C ASP A 348 10.33 32.77 28.61
N ASP A 349 10.85 33.20 29.78
CA ASP A 349 11.21 34.58 30.07
C ASP A 349 12.41 35.07 29.23
N VAL A 350 13.37 34.19 28.94
CA VAL A 350 14.54 34.53 28.09
C VAL A 350 14.09 34.68 26.64
N ILE A 351 13.19 33.80 26.19
CA ILE A 351 12.60 33.89 24.86
C ILE A 351 11.82 35.21 24.75
N ALA A 352 10.93 35.50 25.69
CA ALA A 352 10.14 36.74 25.71
C ALA A 352 11.03 38.00 25.74
N ALA A 353 12.09 38.01 26.54
CA ALA A 353 13.04 39.12 26.57
C ALA A 353 13.71 39.36 25.21
N TYR A 354 14.06 38.29 24.48
CA TYR A 354 14.59 38.39 23.11
C TYR A 354 13.54 38.91 22.12
N GLU A 355 12.30 38.42 22.19
CA GLU A 355 11.20 38.88 21.33
C GLU A 355 10.87 40.37 21.55
N GLU A 356 11.12 40.90 22.76
CA GLU A 356 11.03 42.34 23.09
C GLU A 356 12.27 43.16 22.70
N GLU A 357 13.24 42.58 21.96
CA GLU A 357 14.53 43.20 21.60
C GLU A 357 15.42 43.58 22.81
N ARG A 358 15.14 43.02 23.99
CA ARG A 358 15.85 43.33 25.25
C ARG A 358 16.84 42.23 25.66
N GLY A 359 16.68 41.02 25.15
CA GLY A 359 17.44 39.84 25.53
C GLY A 359 18.50 39.43 24.51
N PRO A 360 19.49 38.61 24.92
CA PRO A 360 20.41 37.95 23.99
C PRO A 360 19.66 36.93 23.13
N GLY A 361 20.15 36.70 21.90
CA GLY A 361 19.63 35.64 21.03
C GLY A 361 19.92 34.22 21.56
N PRO A 362 19.56 33.17 20.80
CA PRO A 362 19.80 31.79 21.20
C PRO A 362 21.29 31.54 21.49
N MET A 363 21.60 30.99 22.66
CA MET A 363 22.96 30.67 23.10
C MET A 363 23.16 29.16 23.32
N PRO A 364 24.39 28.62 23.22
CA PRO A 364 24.69 27.24 23.58
C PRO A 364 24.40 26.95 25.06
N PRO A 365 23.85 25.77 25.41
CA PRO A 365 23.32 24.76 24.50
C PRO A 365 22.04 25.24 23.82
N TYR A 366 22.00 25.20 22.49
CA TYR A 366 20.90 25.78 21.72
C TYR A 366 19.61 24.97 21.91
N ALA A 367 18.49 25.66 22.20
CA ALA A 367 17.18 25.03 22.28
C ALA A 367 16.13 25.80 21.45
N PRO A 368 15.26 25.10 20.70
CA PRO A 368 14.17 25.74 19.96
C PRO A 368 13.04 26.20 20.88
N ASP A 369 12.35 27.27 20.48
CA ASP A 369 11.07 27.62 21.09
C ASP A 369 9.98 26.68 20.54
N TRP A 370 9.40 25.87 21.43
CA TRP A 370 8.33 24.95 21.06
C TRP A 370 6.95 25.61 21.07
N ALA A 371 6.76 26.76 21.70
CA ALA A 371 5.50 27.50 21.68
C ALA A 371 5.27 28.08 20.28
N ASN A 372 6.23 28.87 19.78
CA ASN A 372 6.17 29.56 18.49
C ASN A 372 7.27 29.12 17.51
N ILE A 373 6.98 28.09 16.70
CA ILE A 373 7.96 27.54 15.73
C ILE A 373 8.37 28.54 14.65
N GLU A 374 7.49 29.48 14.33
CA GLU A 374 7.71 30.51 13.32
C GLU A 374 7.98 31.87 13.97
N GLY A 375 8.40 31.86 15.24
CA GLY A 375 8.78 33.05 15.99
C GLY A 375 10.22 33.50 15.70
N PRO A 376 10.55 34.77 16.03
CA PRO A 376 11.87 35.35 15.80
C PRO A 376 12.99 34.54 16.48
N TRP A 377 12.75 33.94 17.65
CA TRP A 377 13.72 33.06 18.33
C TRP A 377 14.21 31.92 17.43
N ASN A 378 13.28 31.24 16.75
CA ASN A 378 13.61 30.10 15.88
C ASN A 378 14.20 30.54 14.54
N TYR A 379 13.94 31.78 14.09
CA TYR A 379 14.63 32.36 12.94
C TYR A 379 16.08 32.72 13.28
N ALA A 380 16.36 33.28 14.45
CA ALA A 380 17.72 33.48 14.92
C ALA A 380 18.47 32.14 15.05
N LEU A 381 17.78 31.09 15.52
CA LEU A 381 18.34 29.74 15.55
C LEU A 381 18.58 29.17 14.14
N LEU A 382 17.74 29.51 13.16
CA LEU A 382 17.94 29.16 11.76
C LEU A 382 19.19 29.84 11.19
N GLU A 383 19.45 31.09 11.52
CA GLU A 383 20.67 31.81 11.08
C GLU A 383 21.94 31.12 11.61
N ILE A 384 21.96 30.80 12.91
CA ILE A 384 23.07 30.05 13.54
C ILE A 384 23.22 28.66 12.89
N PHE A 385 22.11 28.00 12.59
CA PHE A 385 22.13 26.72 11.86
C PHE A 385 22.74 26.88 10.46
N MET A 386 22.36 27.92 9.73
CA MET A 386 22.85 28.16 8.36
C MET A 386 24.34 28.47 8.36
N GLU A 387 24.85 29.22 9.34
CA GLU A 387 26.28 29.44 9.54
C GLU A 387 27.03 28.11 9.78
N ALA A 388 26.55 27.28 10.70
CA ALA A 388 27.13 25.97 10.95
C ALA A 388 27.05 25.03 9.73
N TYR A 389 25.97 25.14 8.95
CA TYR A 389 25.75 24.35 7.75
C TYR A 389 26.72 24.73 6.63
N THR A 390 26.87 26.03 6.33
CA THR A 390 27.77 26.52 5.28
C THR A 390 29.25 26.34 5.63
N ALA A 391 29.58 26.25 6.92
CA ALA A 391 30.93 25.87 7.36
C ALA A 391 31.31 24.43 6.97
N THR A 392 30.33 23.52 6.86
CA THR A 392 30.56 22.10 6.55
C THR A 392 30.23 21.74 5.09
N TYR A 393 29.24 22.42 4.51
CA TYR A 393 28.65 22.07 3.22
C TYR A 393 28.61 23.28 2.28
N ILE A 394 28.92 23.06 1.01
CA ILE A 394 28.86 24.11 -0.03
C ILE A 394 27.41 24.30 -0.49
N VAL A 395 26.86 25.49 -0.30
CA VAL A 395 25.57 25.93 -0.84
C VAL A 395 25.85 26.79 -2.07
N ARG A 396 25.39 26.36 -3.25
CA ARG A 396 25.75 27.01 -4.52
C ARG A 396 24.77 28.11 -4.91
N ASP A 397 23.48 27.87 -4.68
CA ASP A 397 22.39 28.67 -5.21
C ASP A 397 21.47 29.18 -4.09
N ALA A 398 20.86 30.34 -4.28
CA ALA A 398 19.88 30.90 -3.35
C ALA A 398 18.65 29.98 -3.19
N GLU A 399 18.20 29.34 -4.27
CA GLU A 399 17.11 28.35 -4.22
C GLU A 399 17.45 27.16 -3.32
N GLN A 400 18.71 26.69 -3.39
CA GLN A 400 19.18 25.61 -2.54
C GLN A 400 19.17 26.03 -1.06
N GLN A 401 19.56 27.27 -0.79
CA GLN A 401 19.53 27.84 0.57
C GLN A 401 18.09 27.88 1.12
N GLU A 402 17.13 28.37 0.34
CA GLU A 402 15.71 28.40 0.72
C GLU A 402 15.16 27.00 1.01
N ASP A 403 15.51 26.02 0.17
CA ASP A 403 15.13 24.63 0.36
C ASP A 403 15.70 24.05 1.66
N ILE A 404 16.96 24.36 2.00
CA ILE A 404 17.60 23.95 3.25
C ILE A 404 16.89 24.59 4.45
N CYS A 405 16.62 25.90 4.41
CA CYS A 405 15.88 26.62 5.45
C CYS A 405 14.49 25.99 5.68
N LYS A 406 13.79 25.65 4.59
CA LYS A 406 12.50 24.96 4.64
C LYS A 406 12.62 23.56 5.26
N MET A 407 13.66 22.81 4.91
CA MET A 407 13.92 21.47 5.49
C MET A 407 14.21 21.55 6.99
N PHE A 408 14.92 22.59 7.45
CA PHE A 408 15.15 22.89 8.86
C PHE A 408 13.84 23.15 9.60
N MET A 409 13.02 24.09 9.12
CA MET A 409 11.72 24.40 9.75
C MET A 409 10.77 23.20 9.74
N ASP A 410 10.72 22.44 8.63
CA ASP A 410 9.96 21.18 8.57
C ASP A 410 10.43 20.16 9.59
N ARG A 411 11.74 20.13 9.89
CA ARG A 411 12.30 19.27 10.93
C ARG A 411 11.90 19.75 12.31
N LEU A 412 12.01 21.05 12.63
CA LEU A 412 11.52 21.60 13.89
C LEU A 412 10.05 21.28 14.14
N ARG A 413 9.18 21.44 13.13
CA ARG A 413 7.76 21.05 13.21
C ARG A 413 7.57 19.56 13.53
N ARG A 414 8.42 18.67 12.99
CA ARG A 414 8.39 17.23 13.31
C ARG A 414 8.88 16.95 14.74
N LEU A 415 9.92 17.63 15.19
CA LEU A 415 10.43 17.50 16.56
C LEU A 415 9.42 18.02 17.58
N LYS A 416 8.77 19.17 17.34
CA LYS A 416 7.66 19.70 18.18
C LYS A 416 6.56 18.66 18.37
N LYS A 417 6.18 17.92 17.33
CA LYS A 417 5.19 16.84 17.45
C LYS A 417 5.63 15.74 18.42
N ARG A 418 6.93 15.42 18.46
CA ARG A 418 7.49 14.42 19.38
C ARG A 418 7.54 14.95 20.82
N VAL A 419 8.02 16.19 20.99
CA VAL A 419 8.02 16.87 22.30
C VAL A 419 6.60 16.94 22.86
N LYS A 420 5.61 17.33 22.04
CA LYS A 420 4.19 17.37 22.44
C LYS A 420 3.62 15.99 22.76
N GLN A 421 4.04 14.93 22.07
CA GLN A 421 3.60 13.56 22.37
C GLN A 421 4.17 13.04 23.70
N ALA A 422 5.39 13.49 24.04
CA ALA A 422 6.07 13.12 25.27
C ALA A 422 5.76 14.02 26.46
N ALA A 423 5.23 15.22 26.24
CA ALA A 423 4.84 16.12 27.32
C ALA A 423 3.82 15.45 28.26
N PRO A 424 3.99 15.56 29.58
CA PRO A 424 3.04 15.02 30.55
C PRO A 424 1.68 15.71 30.38
N GLN A 425 0.59 14.94 30.48
CA GLN A 425 -0.75 15.51 30.55
C GLN A 425 -1.02 16.03 31.97
N VAL A 426 -1.92 17.00 32.08
CA VAL A 426 -2.33 17.56 33.38
C VAL A 426 -2.89 16.44 34.26
N GLY A 427 -2.26 16.20 35.42
CA GLY A 427 -2.63 15.13 36.36
C GLY A 427 -2.11 13.73 36.00
N GLU A 428 -1.30 13.58 34.96
CA GLU A 428 -0.71 12.30 34.56
C GLU A 428 0.55 12.00 35.38
N THR A 429 0.63 10.80 35.97
CA THR A 429 1.85 10.36 36.66
C THR A 429 2.93 9.93 35.66
N ASN A 430 4.21 9.96 36.05
CA ASN A 430 5.31 9.53 35.18
C ASN A 430 5.15 8.07 34.69
N THR A 431 4.60 7.18 35.52
CA THR A 431 4.30 5.80 35.12
C THR A 431 3.22 5.72 34.04
N GLN A 432 2.15 6.51 34.15
CA GLN A 432 1.10 6.61 33.14
C GLN A 432 1.63 7.19 31.82
N MET A 433 2.46 8.24 31.90
CA MET A 433 3.12 8.83 30.74
C MET A 433 3.98 7.80 29.99
N ASN A 434 4.82 7.03 30.70
CA ASN A 434 5.62 5.96 30.11
C ASN A 434 4.76 4.86 29.47
N GLN A 435 3.67 4.46 30.14
CA GLN A 435 2.72 3.48 29.59
C GLN A 435 2.05 4.00 28.32
N ARG A 436 1.70 5.29 28.26
CA ARG A 436 1.15 5.96 27.08
C ARG A 436 2.15 5.94 25.93
N LEU A 437 3.40 6.32 26.19
CA LEU A 437 4.47 6.30 25.19
C LEU A 437 4.73 4.89 24.63
N LEU A 438 4.79 3.86 25.49
CA LEU A 438 4.90 2.47 25.05
C LEU A 438 3.70 2.03 24.20
N THR A 439 2.50 2.42 24.58
CA THR A 439 1.28 2.10 23.83
C THR A 439 1.27 2.79 22.47
N GLN A 440 1.67 4.06 22.40
CA GLN A 440 1.84 4.78 21.13
C GLN A 440 2.91 4.13 20.25
N HIS A 441 4.06 3.77 20.82
CA HIS A 441 5.13 3.08 20.10
C HIS A 441 4.63 1.74 19.51
N ARG A 442 3.89 0.93 20.29
CA ARG A 442 3.24 -0.29 19.80
C ARG A 442 2.27 -0.01 18.65
N ARG A 443 1.46 1.06 18.73
CA ARG A 443 0.56 1.48 17.64
C ARG A 443 1.33 1.88 16.39
N VAL A 444 2.42 2.64 16.53
CA VAL A 444 3.27 3.02 15.40
C VAL A 444 3.88 1.79 14.75
N LEU A 445 4.43 0.85 15.53
CA LEU A 445 4.95 -0.42 15.00
C LEU A 445 3.86 -1.25 14.31
N LEU A 446 2.66 -1.32 14.88
CA LEU A 446 1.52 -1.99 14.25
C LEU A 446 1.16 -1.32 12.93
N ASN A 447 1.11 0.01 12.87
CA ASN A 447 0.83 0.78 11.65
C ASN A 447 1.97 0.68 10.62
N GLN A 448 3.24 0.64 11.04
CA GLN A 448 4.38 0.40 10.16
C GLN A 448 4.36 -1.02 9.60
N ARG A 449 4.00 -2.03 10.41
CA ARG A 449 3.73 -3.39 9.93
C ARG A 449 2.56 -3.40 8.96
N ARG A 450 1.52 -2.58 9.23
CA ARG A 450 0.35 -2.38 8.36
C ARG A 450 0.74 -1.76 7.02
N ASN A 451 1.64 -0.78 7.02
CA ASN A 451 2.02 -0.02 5.83
C ASN A 451 3.14 -0.69 5.02
N SER A 452 4.08 -1.39 5.67
CA SER A 452 5.11 -2.21 4.99
C SER A 452 4.53 -3.51 4.45
N ARG A 453 3.49 -4.05 5.09
CA ARG A 453 2.78 -5.25 4.64
C ARG A 453 1.39 -4.88 4.14
N ARG A 454 1.21 -4.78 2.81
CA ARG A 454 0.15 -5.59 2.19
C ARG A 454 -1.30 -5.22 2.61
N ASN A 455 -1.62 -3.93 2.85
CA ASN A 455 -2.91 -3.57 3.48
C ASN A 455 -3.87 -2.66 2.73
N GLU A 456 -3.68 -2.44 1.44
CA GLU A 456 -4.80 -1.92 0.62
C GLU A 456 -5.80 -3.02 0.25
N VAL A 457 -5.44 -4.30 0.30
CA VAL A 457 -6.39 -5.38 -0.07
C VAL A 457 -7.16 -5.96 1.12
N SER A 458 -6.61 -5.98 2.35
CA SER A 458 -7.25 -6.73 3.45
C SER A 458 -8.27 -5.95 4.29
N ILE A 459 -8.20 -4.62 4.36
CA ILE A 459 -9.01 -3.85 5.33
C ILE A 459 -10.41 -3.55 4.78
N GLN A 460 -10.53 -3.21 3.48
CA GLN A 460 -11.84 -3.00 2.87
C GLN A 460 -12.57 -4.31 2.56
N THR A 461 -11.86 -5.44 2.47
CA THR A 461 -12.47 -6.73 2.16
C THR A 461 -12.82 -7.57 3.39
N SER A 462 -12.48 -7.16 4.62
CA SER A 462 -12.85 -7.95 5.82
C SER A 462 -14.34 -7.88 6.17
N LEU A 463 -15.08 -6.92 5.60
CA LEU A 463 -16.54 -6.83 5.73
C LEU A 463 -17.30 -7.53 4.58
N VAL A 464 -16.62 -8.01 3.54
CA VAL A 464 -17.21 -8.72 2.40
C VAL A 464 -16.64 -10.13 2.35
N LYS A 465 -17.50 -11.13 2.57
CA LYS A 465 -17.27 -12.60 2.44
C LYS A 465 -15.79 -13.01 2.35
N PRO A 466 -15.18 -13.58 3.41
CA PRO A 466 -13.73 -13.84 3.52
C PRO A 466 -13.10 -14.72 2.42
N PHE A 467 -13.92 -15.40 1.61
CA PHE A 467 -13.46 -16.17 0.44
C PHE A 467 -13.30 -15.35 -0.85
N GLU A 468 -14.02 -14.25 -1.02
CA GLU A 468 -13.86 -13.35 -2.17
C GLU A 468 -12.62 -12.49 -2.03
N SER A 469 -12.31 -12.05 -0.81
CA SER A 469 -11.14 -11.25 -0.49
C SER A 469 -9.83 -11.92 -0.91
N LYS A 470 -9.65 -13.21 -0.60
CA LYS A 470 -8.44 -13.98 -0.94
C LYS A 470 -8.24 -14.15 -2.45
N ARG A 471 -9.32 -14.27 -3.23
CA ARG A 471 -9.24 -14.40 -4.70
C ARG A 471 -8.87 -13.07 -5.34
N LYS A 472 -9.53 -11.98 -4.92
CA LYS A 472 -9.18 -10.61 -5.34
C LYS A 472 -7.73 -10.27 -4.99
N GLN A 473 -7.27 -10.65 -3.80
CA GLN A 473 -5.87 -10.47 -3.40
C GLN A 473 -4.90 -11.25 -4.29
N ARG A 474 -5.20 -12.50 -4.63
CA ARG A 474 -4.34 -13.29 -5.52
C ARG A 474 -4.29 -12.72 -6.94
N PHE A 475 -5.43 -12.30 -7.47
CA PHE A 475 -5.49 -11.61 -8.76
C PHE A 475 -4.63 -10.34 -8.74
N SER A 476 -4.82 -9.47 -7.74
CA SER A 476 -4.03 -8.24 -7.59
C SER A 476 -2.52 -8.51 -7.43
N VAL A 477 -2.14 -9.52 -6.66
CA VAL A 477 -0.72 -9.91 -6.51
C VAL A 477 -0.13 -10.38 -7.84
N ARG A 478 -0.84 -11.24 -8.59
CA ARG A 478 -0.36 -11.76 -9.86
C ARG A 478 -0.28 -10.67 -10.94
N SER A 479 -1.30 -9.82 -11.05
CA SER A 479 -1.29 -8.68 -11.98
C SER A 479 -0.15 -7.71 -11.66
N ARG A 480 0.14 -7.48 -10.37
CA ARG A 480 1.30 -6.67 -9.98
C ARG A 480 2.62 -7.29 -10.45
N ILE A 481 2.78 -8.61 -10.31
CA ILE A 481 4.00 -9.32 -10.75
C ILE A 481 4.17 -9.18 -12.27
N THR A 482 3.11 -9.44 -13.04
CA THR A 482 3.16 -9.34 -14.51
C THR A 482 3.47 -7.92 -14.98
N VAL A 483 2.82 -6.89 -14.41
CA VAL A 483 3.09 -5.48 -14.76
C VAL A 483 4.51 -5.06 -14.38
N GLN A 484 4.99 -5.41 -13.17
CA GLN A 484 6.34 -5.06 -12.74
C GLN A 484 7.41 -5.75 -13.59
N ASN A 485 7.20 -7.02 -13.92
CA ASN A 485 8.13 -7.75 -14.77
C ASN A 485 8.14 -7.23 -16.20
N ALA A 486 6.97 -6.93 -16.79
CA ALA A 486 6.89 -6.29 -18.09
C ALA A 486 7.67 -4.96 -18.12
N ALA A 487 7.49 -4.12 -17.10
CA ALA A 487 8.18 -2.83 -16.97
C ALA A 487 9.71 -2.98 -16.73
N SER A 488 10.15 -4.07 -16.10
CA SER A 488 11.57 -4.32 -15.82
C SER A 488 12.38 -4.75 -17.05
N GLN A 489 11.71 -5.20 -18.12
CA GLN A 489 12.38 -5.65 -19.34
C GLN A 489 12.62 -4.44 -20.25
N ASN A 490 13.88 -4.16 -20.58
CA ASN A 490 14.34 -2.97 -21.32
C ASN A 490 13.94 -2.94 -22.82
N SER A 491 12.81 -3.55 -23.20
CA SER A 491 12.39 -3.97 -24.55
C SER A 491 12.90 -5.37 -24.96
N GLY A 492 12.06 -6.11 -25.70
CA GLY A 492 12.34 -7.48 -26.17
C GLY A 492 11.19 -8.46 -25.96
N GLU A 493 11.41 -9.71 -26.35
CA GLU A 493 10.45 -10.81 -26.27
C GLU A 493 9.94 -11.05 -24.84
N GLY A 494 10.80 -10.85 -23.83
CA GLY A 494 10.42 -10.98 -22.42
C GLY A 494 9.28 -10.05 -22.01
N ARG A 495 9.30 -8.80 -22.48
CA ARG A 495 8.25 -7.82 -22.18
C ARG A 495 6.91 -8.28 -22.75
N VAL A 496 6.90 -8.70 -24.01
CA VAL A 496 5.70 -9.19 -24.73
C VAL A 496 5.08 -10.40 -24.01
N VAL A 497 5.91 -11.33 -23.54
CA VAL A 497 5.44 -12.50 -22.78
C VAL A 497 4.75 -12.09 -21.48
N TRP A 498 5.32 -11.13 -20.74
CA TRP A 498 4.74 -10.64 -19.49
C TRP A 498 3.46 -9.83 -19.72
N GLU A 499 3.40 -9.00 -20.77
CA GLU A 499 2.19 -8.28 -21.18
C GLU A 499 1.07 -9.25 -21.56
N HIS A 500 1.37 -10.30 -22.32
CA HIS A 500 0.39 -11.33 -22.66
C HIS A 500 -0.07 -12.15 -21.43
N LEU A 501 0.80 -12.40 -20.45
CA LEU A 501 0.39 -13.00 -19.18
C LEU A 501 -0.52 -12.09 -18.36
N ASP A 502 -0.30 -10.77 -18.39
CA ASP A 502 -1.17 -9.79 -17.76
C ASP A 502 -2.54 -9.73 -18.42
N GLU A 503 -2.60 -9.78 -19.75
CA GLU A 503 -3.84 -9.88 -20.52
C GLU A 503 -4.65 -11.12 -20.12
N ILE A 504 -4.02 -12.30 -20.10
CA ILE A 504 -4.66 -13.55 -19.64
C ILE A 504 -5.20 -13.41 -18.21
N LEU A 505 -4.43 -12.80 -17.30
CA LEU A 505 -4.87 -12.57 -15.93
C LEU A 505 -6.07 -11.64 -15.88
N SER A 506 -6.04 -10.54 -16.63
CA SER A 506 -7.12 -9.57 -16.73
C SER A 506 -8.42 -10.22 -17.24
N THR A 507 -8.34 -11.02 -18.30
CA THR A 507 -9.48 -11.78 -18.83
C THR A 507 -10.03 -12.78 -17.80
N LEU A 508 -9.16 -13.49 -17.08
CA LEU A 508 -9.57 -14.42 -16.01
C LEU A 508 -10.20 -13.71 -14.80
N GLY A 509 -9.70 -12.53 -14.47
CA GLY A 509 -10.07 -11.75 -13.29
C GLY A 509 -9.90 -12.50 -11.96
N ALA A 510 -10.52 -11.96 -10.90
CA ALA A 510 -10.55 -12.62 -9.58
C ALA A 510 -11.32 -13.94 -9.60
N GLY A 511 -12.30 -14.07 -10.51
CA GLY A 511 -13.01 -15.32 -10.75
C GLY A 511 -12.05 -16.43 -11.19
N GLY A 512 -11.03 -16.12 -11.99
CA GLY A 512 -10.04 -17.07 -12.45
C GLY A 512 -8.92 -17.35 -11.43
N MET A 513 -9.07 -17.02 -10.15
CA MET A 513 -8.07 -17.39 -9.14
C MET A 513 -8.46 -18.67 -8.43
N SER A 514 -7.55 -19.64 -8.33
CA SER A 514 -7.79 -20.88 -7.57
C SER A 514 -8.00 -20.57 -6.08
N SER A 515 -8.82 -21.38 -5.41
CA SER A 515 -8.88 -21.35 -3.94
C SER A 515 -7.70 -22.14 -3.38
N ASP A 516 -7.18 -21.70 -2.23
CA ASP A 516 -6.16 -22.47 -1.51
C ASP A 516 -6.82 -22.96 -0.24
N GLU A 517 -6.66 -24.23 0.07
CA GLU A 517 -6.98 -24.78 1.38
C GLU A 517 -5.71 -24.78 2.22
N SER A 518 -5.85 -24.35 3.47
CA SER A 518 -4.80 -24.53 4.45
C SER A 518 -4.93 -25.94 5.01
N ASP A 519 -3.92 -26.75 4.79
CA ASP A 519 -3.83 -28.10 5.34
C ASP A 519 -2.41 -28.30 5.88
N PHE A 520 -2.19 -29.41 6.56
CA PHE A 520 -0.85 -29.85 6.91
C PHE A 520 -0.27 -30.67 5.76
N ASP A 521 1.00 -30.43 5.51
CA ASP A 521 1.83 -31.22 4.62
C ASP A 521 2.17 -32.57 5.26
N ASP A 522 2.72 -33.50 4.48
CA ASP A 522 3.16 -34.80 4.99
C ASP A 522 4.23 -34.64 6.10
N ASP A 523 5.00 -33.54 6.04
CA ASP A 523 5.99 -33.15 7.05
C ASP A 523 5.39 -32.46 8.29
N GLY A 524 4.06 -32.40 8.44
CA GLY A 524 3.38 -31.67 9.51
C GLY A 524 3.50 -30.15 9.42
N GLN A 525 4.08 -29.60 8.34
CA GLN A 525 4.17 -28.16 8.12
C GLN A 525 2.86 -27.61 7.56
N LYS A 526 2.43 -26.42 7.99
CA LYS A 526 1.23 -25.77 7.43
C LYS A 526 1.50 -25.30 5.99
N ALA A 527 0.96 -25.99 5.00
CA ALA A 527 1.06 -25.64 3.59
C ALA A 527 -0.27 -25.13 3.02
N TYR A 528 -0.21 -24.46 1.87
CA TYR A 528 -1.41 -24.10 1.10
C TYR A 528 -1.56 -25.02 -0.11
N PHE A 529 -2.61 -25.82 -0.14
CA PHE A 529 -2.91 -26.69 -1.26
C PHE A 529 -3.85 -26.02 -2.25
N VAL A 530 -3.41 -25.95 -3.50
CA VAL A 530 -4.17 -25.28 -4.56
C VAL A 530 -5.22 -26.22 -5.12
N LYS A 531 -6.50 -25.83 -5.06
CA LYS A 531 -7.57 -26.59 -5.73
C LYS A 531 -7.45 -26.54 -7.25
N LYS A 532 -7.72 -27.66 -7.91
CA LYS A 532 -7.83 -27.75 -9.37
C LYS A 532 -9.12 -27.08 -9.83
N LEU A 533 -9.08 -26.26 -10.88
CA LEU A 533 -10.29 -25.74 -11.52
C LEU A 533 -10.53 -26.58 -12.77
N SER A 534 -11.43 -27.55 -12.70
CA SER A 534 -11.69 -28.53 -13.75
C SER A 534 -12.09 -27.91 -15.08
N TRP A 535 -12.76 -26.75 -15.05
CA TRP A 535 -13.12 -26.03 -16.27
C TRP A 535 -11.95 -25.33 -16.94
N ARG A 536 -10.77 -25.18 -16.30
CA ARG A 536 -9.66 -24.41 -16.86
C ARG A 536 -8.69 -25.32 -17.61
N ARG A 537 -8.32 -24.90 -18.82
CA ARG A 537 -7.29 -25.58 -19.61
C ARG A 537 -5.96 -25.70 -18.89
N ALA A 538 -5.31 -26.85 -18.98
CA ALA A 538 -4.03 -27.14 -18.33
C ALA A 538 -2.92 -26.14 -18.69
N GLY A 539 -2.86 -25.67 -19.94
CA GLY A 539 -1.89 -24.66 -20.39
C GLY A 539 -1.96 -23.33 -19.62
N LEU A 540 -3.16 -22.91 -19.20
CA LEU A 540 -3.31 -21.72 -18.36
C LEU A 540 -2.80 -21.96 -16.93
N VAL A 541 -2.91 -23.19 -16.43
CA VAL A 541 -2.39 -23.55 -15.11
C VAL A 541 -0.88 -23.39 -15.07
N ALA A 542 -0.17 -23.86 -16.09
CA ALA A 542 1.27 -23.71 -16.23
C ALA A 542 1.67 -22.21 -16.24
N ARG A 543 0.96 -21.38 -17.00
CA ARG A 543 1.18 -19.92 -17.04
C ARG A 543 1.01 -19.26 -15.67
N MET A 544 -0.01 -19.65 -14.91
CA MET A 544 -0.20 -19.14 -13.54
C MET A 544 0.91 -19.60 -12.58
N ILE A 545 1.50 -20.79 -12.79
CA ILE A 545 2.65 -21.27 -12.02
C ILE A 545 3.87 -20.41 -12.32
N THR A 546 4.11 -20.05 -13.58
CA THR A 546 5.19 -19.13 -13.97
C THR A 546 5.09 -17.80 -13.22
N VAL A 547 3.90 -17.19 -13.19
CA VAL A 547 3.67 -15.93 -12.45
C VAL A 547 3.89 -16.12 -10.94
N ASP A 548 3.40 -17.23 -10.36
CA ASP A 548 3.59 -17.50 -8.93
C ASP A 548 5.05 -17.74 -8.56
N ARG A 549 5.83 -18.37 -9.46
CA ARG A 549 7.25 -18.68 -9.25
C ARG A 549 8.11 -17.42 -9.26
N ASP A 550 7.74 -16.41 -10.05
CA ASP A 550 8.43 -15.13 -10.11
C ASP A 550 7.96 -14.12 -9.05
N ARG A 551 7.17 -14.59 -8.07
CA ARG A 551 6.77 -13.75 -6.95
C ARG A 551 8.01 -13.41 -6.11
N ASN A 552 8.47 -12.18 -6.20
CA ASN A 552 9.59 -11.70 -5.40
C ASN A 552 9.19 -11.64 -3.91
N PHE A 553 9.68 -12.60 -3.13
CA PHE A 553 9.50 -12.66 -1.69
C PHE A 553 10.65 -12.00 -0.91
N LYS A 554 11.71 -11.62 -1.63
CA LYS A 554 12.86 -10.93 -1.08
C LYS A 554 12.63 -9.42 -1.23
N ASN A 555 13.10 -8.63 -0.27
CA ASN A 555 13.11 -7.19 -0.41
C ASN A 555 14.28 -6.74 -1.31
N CYS A 556 14.44 -5.42 -1.51
CA CYS A 556 15.57 -4.84 -2.26
C CYS A 556 16.96 -5.12 -1.66
N TYR A 557 17.03 -5.70 -0.46
CA TYR A 557 18.26 -6.13 0.20
C TYR A 557 18.40 -7.66 0.22
N GLU A 558 17.66 -8.36 -0.65
CA GLU A 558 17.60 -9.82 -0.75
C GLU A 558 17.10 -10.57 0.50
N ASN A 559 16.67 -9.83 1.53
CA ASN A 559 16.19 -10.38 2.79
C ASN A 559 14.71 -10.75 2.70
N ILE A 560 14.36 -11.94 3.16
CA ILE A 560 12.96 -12.34 3.39
C ILE A 560 12.48 -11.57 4.61
N THR A 561 11.70 -10.52 4.37
CA THR A 561 11.22 -9.65 5.46
C THR A 561 9.94 -10.21 6.08
N GLY A 562 10.08 -10.81 7.26
CA GLY A 562 8.97 -11.33 8.08
C GLY A 562 8.77 -12.84 7.96
N ASN A 563 7.57 -13.31 8.32
CA ASN A 563 7.24 -14.74 8.22
C ASN A 563 7.37 -15.17 6.76
N ALA A 564 8.21 -16.17 6.52
CA ALA A 564 8.35 -16.77 5.20
C ALA A 564 6.96 -17.11 4.64
N PRO A 565 6.70 -16.83 3.36
CA PRO A 565 5.45 -17.23 2.72
C PRO A 565 5.31 -18.74 2.89
N LYS A 566 4.15 -19.19 3.37
CA LYS A 566 3.90 -20.63 3.47
C LYS A 566 4.02 -21.25 2.07
N PRO A 567 4.69 -22.41 1.96
CA PRO A 567 4.83 -23.09 0.68
C PRO A 567 3.45 -23.40 0.13
N ARG A 568 3.31 -23.22 -1.19
CA ARG A 568 2.07 -23.47 -1.91
C ARG A 568 2.29 -24.71 -2.77
N LYS A 569 1.68 -25.82 -2.36
CA LYS A 569 1.84 -27.13 -3.01
C LYS A 569 0.62 -27.44 -3.89
N ARG A 570 0.85 -28.18 -4.97
CA ARG A 570 -0.19 -28.73 -5.85
C ARG A 570 -0.09 -30.24 -5.76
N ARG A 571 -1.10 -30.90 -5.19
CA ARG A 571 -1.16 -32.37 -5.15
C ARG A 571 -1.44 -32.88 -6.56
N VAL A 572 -0.94 -34.07 -6.90
CA VAL A 572 -1.29 -34.77 -8.15
C VAL A 572 -2.82 -34.98 -8.20
N ASN A 573 -3.39 -35.41 -7.07
CA ASN A 573 -4.83 -35.56 -6.87
C ASN A 573 -5.41 -34.35 -6.12
N ALA A 574 -5.14 -33.14 -6.61
CA ALA A 574 -5.66 -31.93 -6.00
C ALA A 574 -7.20 -31.91 -6.04
N THR A 575 -7.81 -31.61 -4.89
CA THR A 575 -9.27 -31.49 -4.75
C THR A 575 -9.81 -30.52 -5.79
N GLU A 576 -10.85 -30.96 -6.51
CA GLU A 576 -11.50 -30.12 -7.49
C GLU A 576 -12.26 -28.98 -6.80
N SER A 577 -12.15 -27.80 -7.38
CA SER A 577 -12.88 -26.64 -6.95
C SER A 577 -14.31 -26.74 -7.44
N SER A 578 -15.30 -26.70 -6.54
CA SER A 578 -16.74 -26.68 -6.83
C SER A 578 -17.25 -25.44 -7.57
N ARG A 579 -16.34 -24.66 -8.16
CA ARG A 579 -16.63 -23.34 -8.73
C ARG A 579 -17.06 -23.50 -10.17
N ARG A 580 -18.19 -22.89 -10.50
CA ARG A 580 -18.71 -22.84 -11.86
C ARG A 580 -17.71 -22.15 -12.81
N PRO A 581 -17.66 -22.57 -14.09
CA PRO A 581 -16.94 -21.84 -15.13
C PRO A 581 -17.39 -20.38 -15.19
N ILE A 582 -16.49 -19.48 -15.55
CA ILE A 582 -16.82 -18.05 -15.73
C ILE A 582 -17.41 -17.90 -17.12
N PRO A 583 -18.67 -17.44 -17.27
CA PRO A 583 -19.27 -17.28 -18.59
C PRO A 583 -18.55 -16.20 -19.40
N GLY A 584 -18.50 -16.37 -20.73
CA GLY A 584 -17.96 -15.36 -21.65
C GLY A 584 -16.43 -15.31 -21.77
N LEU A 585 -15.69 -16.22 -21.11
CA LEU A 585 -14.26 -16.35 -21.41
C LEU A 585 -14.04 -16.93 -22.83
N PRO A 586 -12.89 -16.63 -23.46
CA PRO A 586 -12.51 -17.25 -24.73
C PRO A 586 -12.46 -18.79 -24.66
N ILE A 587 -12.78 -19.47 -25.75
CA ILE A 587 -12.90 -20.95 -25.80
C ILE A 587 -11.63 -21.66 -25.36
N ASN A 588 -10.45 -21.11 -25.68
CA ASN A 588 -9.15 -21.64 -25.33
C ASN A 588 -8.84 -21.58 -23.82
N PHE A 589 -9.70 -20.95 -23.01
CA PHE A 589 -9.57 -20.92 -21.55
C PHE A 589 -10.24 -22.11 -20.88
N TYR A 590 -11.15 -22.79 -21.59
CA TYR A 590 -11.82 -23.97 -21.08
C TYR A 590 -11.05 -25.23 -21.39
N ASP A 591 -11.21 -26.23 -20.52
CA ASP A 591 -10.77 -27.59 -20.81
C ASP A 591 -11.65 -28.21 -21.91
N ASP A 592 -11.08 -29.10 -22.72
CA ASP A 592 -11.72 -29.61 -23.94
C ASP A 592 -13.01 -30.39 -23.61
N VAL A 593 -13.04 -31.04 -22.44
CA VAL A 593 -14.20 -31.79 -21.92
C VAL A 593 -15.37 -30.86 -21.56
N MET A 594 -15.08 -29.65 -21.09
CA MET A 594 -16.11 -28.71 -20.61
C MET A 594 -16.61 -27.75 -21.70
N SER A 595 -15.85 -27.57 -22.77
CA SER A 595 -16.16 -26.63 -23.85
C SER A 595 -17.55 -26.84 -24.48
N PRO A 596 -17.98 -28.07 -24.86
CA PRO A 596 -19.27 -28.29 -25.53
C PRO A 596 -20.47 -27.99 -24.63
N LEU A 597 -20.40 -28.38 -23.36
CA LEU A 597 -21.49 -28.22 -22.38
C LEU A 597 -21.72 -26.75 -22.02
N ILE A 598 -20.65 -25.96 -21.95
CA ILE A 598 -20.73 -24.52 -21.69
C ILE A 598 -21.29 -23.79 -22.93
N TYR A 599 -20.89 -24.20 -24.13
CA TYR A 599 -21.39 -23.64 -25.38
C TYR A 599 -22.91 -23.83 -25.54
N GLN A 600 -23.42 -25.03 -25.27
CA GLN A 600 -24.87 -25.28 -25.30
C GLN A 600 -25.64 -24.39 -24.32
N ARG A 601 -25.09 -24.17 -23.13
CA ARG A 601 -25.73 -23.33 -22.12
C ARG A 601 -25.65 -21.83 -22.43
N LEU A 602 -24.57 -21.36 -23.05
CA LEU A 602 -24.39 -19.96 -23.44
C LEU A 602 -25.22 -19.59 -24.68
N ILE A 603 -25.33 -20.49 -25.67
CA ILE A 603 -26.14 -20.26 -26.86
C ILE A 603 -27.64 -20.17 -26.51
N LEU A 604 -28.10 -20.97 -25.55
CA LEU A 604 -29.50 -20.93 -25.08
C LEU A 604 -29.83 -19.73 -24.19
N TYR A 605 -28.83 -19.00 -23.68
CA TYR A 605 -28.99 -17.77 -22.91
C TYR A 605 -28.71 -16.51 -23.75
N LYS A 606 -29.00 -16.53 -25.05
CA LYS A 606 -29.22 -15.26 -25.77
C LYS A 606 -30.39 -14.56 -25.06
N PRO A 607 -30.19 -13.38 -24.46
CA PRO A 607 -31.30 -12.64 -23.87
C PRO A 607 -32.33 -12.45 -24.98
N ARG A 608 -33.59 -12.83 -24.73
CA ARG A 608 -34.71 -12.38 -25.57
C ARG A 608 -34.70 -10.86 -25.47
N THR A 609 -34.14 -10.22 -26.49
CA THR A 609 -34.15 -8.78 -26.70
C THR A 609 -35.57 -8.31 -26.97
#